data_AF-A0A2X2T1I3-F1
#
_entry.id   AF-A0A2X2T1I3-F1
#
_cell.length_a   1.000
_cell.length_b   1.000
_cell.length_c   1.000
_cell.angle_alpha   90.00
_cell.angle_beta   90.00
_cell.angle_gamma   90.00
#
_symmetry.space_group_name_H-M   'P 1'
#
loop_
_entity.id
_entity.type
_entity.pdbx_description
1 polymer ?
#
loop_
_entity_poly.entity_id
_entity_poly.type
_entity_poly.pdbx_seq_one_letter_code
_entity_poly.pdbx_strand_id
1 'polypeptide(L)'
;MKACHCQGALVLLSPEADLTESGDSFQVNQLVDVVLPGSLRENNLLYAAGVELTHPYLSPLFGDFTRDFPATFIQSGTRDLFLSNAVRLHRALRKANVEAELHVF
;
A
#
# COMPACT_ATOMS: atom_id res chain seq x y z
N MET A 1 -17.62 -25.88 17.65
CA MET A 1 -16.88 -24.60 17.56
C MET A 1 -15.78 -24.80 16.53
N LYS A 2 -15.93 -24.27 15.31
CA LYS A 2 -14.86 -24.35 14.30
C LYS A 2 -13.85 -23.26 14.62
N ALA A 3 -12.60 -23.63 14.86
CA ALA A 3 -11.50 -22.67 14.92
C ALA A 3 -11.42 -21.97 13.56
N CYS A 4 -11.78 -20.69 13.53
CA CYS A 4 -11.56 -19.83 12.38
C CYS A 4 -10.04 -19.67 12.25
N HIS A 5 -9.45 -20.07 11.12
CA HIS A 5 -8.06 -19.72 10.79
C HIS A 5 -8.03 -18.23 10.42
N CYS A 6 -8.12 -17.36 11.42
CA CYS A 6 -7.85 -15.94 11.25
C CYS A 6 -6.33 -15.82 11.06
N GLN A 7 -5.87 -15.25 9.95
CA GLN A 7 -4.45 -14.90 9.83
C GLN A 7 -4.05 -13.99 11.00
N GLY A 8 -2.93 -14.25 11.66
CA GLY A 8 -2.61 -13.62 12.94
C GLY A 8 -2.36 -12.10 12.84
N ALA A 9 -1.60 -11.67 11.84
CA ALA A 9 -1.30 -10.26 11.54
C ALA A 9 -0.64 -10.12 10.15
N LEU A 10 -0.60 -8.90 9.61
CA LEU A 10 0.19 -8.51 8.43
C LEU A 10 1.27 -7.51 8.83
N VAL A 11 2.43 -7.61 8.19
CA VAL A 11 3.54 -6.66 8.30
C VAL A 11 3.88 -6.19 6.90
N LEU A 12 3.70 -4.89 6.64
CA LEU A 12 3.91 -4.26 5.34
C LEU A 12 5.04 -3.24 5.44
N LEU A 13 6.14 -3.46 4.73
CA LEU A 13 7.32 -2.61 4.75
C LEU A 13 7.43 -1.89 3.39
N SER A 14 7.21 -0.57 3.37
CA SER A 14 7.16 0.25 2.15
C SER A 14 6.26 -0.38 1.05
N PRO A 15 4.96 -0.57 1.30
CA PRO A 15 4.10 -1.29 0.36
C PRO A 15 3.78 -0.47 -0.89
N GLU A 16 3.98 -1.05 -2.07
CA GLU A 16 3.44 -0.54 -3.33
C GLU A 16 1.95 -0.92 -3.45
N ALA A 17 1.08 -0.12 -2.82
CA ALA A 17 -0.35 -0.41 -2.71
C ALA A 17 -1.22 0.24 -3.80
N ASP A 18 -0.65 1.16 -4.57
CA ASP A 18 -1.31 1.91 -5.65
C ASP A 18 -0.36 2.10 -6.84
N LEU A 19 -0.59 1.29 -7.89
CA LEU A 19 0.20 1.30 -9.12
C LEU A 19 -0.11 2.49 -10.04
N THR A 20 -1.15 3.26 -9.74
CA THR A 20 -1.47 4.48 -10.50
C THR A 20 -0.52 5.62 -10.20
N GLU A 21 0.31 5.49 -9.15
CA GLU A 21 1.23 6.54 -8.67
C GLU A 21 0.51 7.82 -8.25
N SER A 22 -0.77 7.72 -7.86
CA SER A 22 -1.60 8.89 -7.54
C SER A 22 -1.29 9.56 -6.20
N GLY A 23 -0.29 9.06 -5.45
CA GLY A 23 0.11 9.63 -4.16
C GLY A 23 1.15 10.75 -4.30
N ASP A 24 1.01 11.81 -3.50
CA ASP A 24 1.90 12.98 -3.52
C ASP A 24 3.39 12.65 -3.41
N SER A 25 3.77 11.59 -2.69
CA SER A 25 5.17 11.16 -2.52
C SER A 25 5.86 10.79 -3.83
N PHE A 26 5.13 10.36 -4.87
CA PHE A 26 5.70 10.12 -6.20
C PHE A 26 6.22 11.39 -6.87
N GLN A 27 5.76 12.57 -6.41
CA GLN A 27 6.26 13.86 -6.85
C GLN A 27 7.23 14.46 -5.83
N VAL A 28 6.84 14.53 -4.55
CA VAL A 28 7.64 15.25 -3.54
C VAL A 28 8.91 14.52 -3.12
N ASN A 29 8.94 13.18 -3.21
CA ASN A 29 10.12 12.36 -2.89
C ASN A 29 10.87 11.89 -4.15
N GLN A 30 10.49 12.39 -5.33
CA GLN A 30 11.24 12.12 -6.56
C GLN A 30 12.70 12.60 -6.38
N LEU A 31 13.65 11.75 -6.76
CA LEU A 31 15.10 11.94 -6.56
C LEU A 31 15.56 12.04 -5.08
N VAL A 32 14.65 11.94 -4.11
CA VAL A 32 14.97 11.90 -2.67
C VAL A 32 15.12 10.46 -2.19
N ASP A 33 14.25 9.57 -2.67
CA ASP A 33 14.42 8.12 -2.49
C ASP A 33 15.65 7.65 -3.29
N VAL A 34 16.58 6.97 -2.61
CA VAL A 34 17.86 6.54 -3.18
C VAL A 34 17.77 5.23 -3.95
N VAL A 35 16.67 4.48 -3.80
CA VAL A 35 16.42 3.20 -4.47
C VAL A 35 15.44 3.40 -5.62
N LEU A 36 14.37 4.15 -5.39
CA LEU A 36 13.30 4.43 -6.34
C LEU A 36 13.30 5.92 -6.71
N PRO A 37 14.22 6.38 -7.58
CA PRO A 37 14.41 7.81 -7.84
C PRO A 37 13.24 8.47 -8.60
N GLY A 38 12.27 7.70 -9.08
CA GLY A 38 11.12 8.24 -9.80
C GLY A 38 10.08 7.18 -10.16
N SER A 39 9.24 7.52 -11.13
CA SER A 39 8.11 6.70 -11.58
C SER A 39 8.51 5.26 -11.95
N LEU A 40 7.65 4.32 -11.57
CA LEU A 40 7.66 2.91 -11.94
C LEU A 40 6.62 2.59 -13.00
N ARG A 41 6.06 3.61 -13.67
CA ARG A 41 4.91 3.46 -14.57
C ARG A 41 5.10 2.38 -15.63
N GLU A 42 6.30 2.26 -16.20
CA GLU A 42 6.60 1.23 -17.20
C GLU A 42 6.54 -0.18 -16.59
N ASN A 43 7.12 -0.38 -15.40
CA ASN A 43 7.04 -1.64 -14.66
C ASN A 43 5.60 -1.98 -14.27
N ASN A 44 4.84 -0.97 -13.84
CA ASN A 44 3.44 -1.14 -13.43
C ASN A 44 2.53 -1.51 -14.61
N LEU A 45 2.74 -0.90 -15.78
CA LEU A 45 2.04 -1.27 -17.01
C LEU A 45 2.41 -2.68 -17.49
N LEU A 46 3.68 -3.07 -17.37
CA LEU A 46 4.13 -4.41 -17.69
C LEU A 46 3.47 -5.45 -16.77
N TYR A 47 3.48 -5.20 -15.45
CA TYR A 47 2.86 -6.08 -14.45
C TYR A 47 1.35 -6.25 -14.68
N ALA A 48 0.67 -5.14 -15.00
CA ALA A 48 -0.76 -5.15 -15.19
C ALA A 48 -1.23 -5.88 -16.45
N ALA A 49 -0.35 -6.13 -17.42
CA ALA A 49 -0.67 -6.85 -18.66
C ALA A 49 -1.96 -6.32 -19.35
N GLY A 50 -2.15 -5.00 -19.36
CA GLY A 50 -3.31 -4.33 -19.96
C GLY A 50 -4.55 -4.21 -19.06
N VAL A 51 -4.51 -4.70 -17.82
CA VAL A 51 -5.58 -4.48 -16.82
C VAL A 51 -5.46 -3.06 -16.24
N GLU A 52 -6.59 -2.44 -15.95
CA GLU A 52 -6.65 -1.13 -15.30
C GLU A 52 -5.90 -1.14 -13.96
N LEU A 53 -4.98 -0.19 -13.75
CA LEU A 53 -4.13 -0.16 -12.56
C LEU A 53 -4.90 0.06 -11.26
N THR A 54 -6.12 0.59 -11.33
CA THR A 54 -7.03 0.72 -10.17
C THR A 54 -7.68 -0.60 -9.75
N HIS A 55 -7.48 -1.69 -10.51
CA HIS A 55 -8.06 -2.98 -10.18
C HIS A 55 -7.54 -3.47 -8.81
N PRO A 56 -8.42 -3.85 -7.85
CA PRO A 56 -8.03 -4.15 -6.46
C PRO A 56 -6.97 -5.25 -6.26
N TYR A 57 -6.87 -6.18 -7.21
CA TYR A 57 -5.85 -7.23 -7.18
C TYR A 57 -4.47 -6.75 -7.67
N LEU A 58 -4.40 -5.60 -8.32
CA LEU A 58 -3.15 -4.92 -8.69
C LEU A 58 -2.78 -3.84 -7.69
N SER A 59 -3.77 -3.04 -7.30
CA SER A 59 -3.64 -1.93 -6.35
C SER A 59 -4.56 -2.16 -5.16
N PRO A 60 -4.09 -2.88 -4.12
CA PRO A 60 -4.89 -3.19 -2.93
C PRO A 60 -5.49 -1.97 -2.24
N LEU A 61 -4.92 -0.77 -2.43
CA LEU A 61 -5.47 0.47 -1.89
C LEU A 61 -6.93 0.72 -2.31
N PHE A 62 -7.35 0.23 -3.47
CA PHE A 62 -8.73 0.36 -3.98
C PHE A 62 -9.61 -0.85 -3.64
N GLY A 63 -9.11 -1.78 -2.84
CA GLY A 63 -9.84 -2.95 -2.40
C GLY A 63 -10.81 -2.70 -1.25
N ASP A 64 -11.57 -3.75 -0.93
CA ASP A 64 -12.50 -3.78 0.19
C ASP A 64 -11.84 -4.48 1.39
N PHE A 65 -11.70 -3.74 2.50
CA PHE A 65 -11.10 -4.22 3.76
C PHE A 65 -12.15 -4.56 4.83
N THR A 66 -13.44 -4.56 4.50
CA THR A 66 -14.54 -4.70 5.49
C THR A 66 -14.73 -6.12 6.04
N ARG A 67 -14.07 -7.13 5.45
CA ARG A 67 -14.13 -8.53 5.90
C ARG A 67 -12.89 -8.84 6.73
N ASP A 68 -13.07 -9.49 7.89
CA ASP A 68 -12.06 -10.12 8.79
C ASP A 68 -10.60 -9.89 8.40
N PHE A 69 -10.20 -8.62 8.28
CA PHE A 69 -8.88 -8.27 7.78
C PHE A 69 -7.94 -8.32 8.97
N PRO A 70 -6.80 -9.01 8.86
CA PRO A 70 -5.89 -9.17 9.97
C PRO A 70 -5.34 -7.82 10.45
N ALA A 71 -5.00 -7.75 11.75
CA ALA A 71 -4.29 -6.61 12.30
C ALA A 71 -3.03 -6.34 11.47
N THR A 72 -2.82 -5.08 11.08
CA THR A 72 -1.82 -4.73 10.06
C THR A 72 -0.83 -3.69 10.60
N PHE A 73 0.44 -4.06 10.66
CA PHE A 73 1.53 -3.12 10.89
C PHE A 73 2.07 -2.62 9.55
N ILE A 74 2.24 -1.31 9.41
CA ILE A 74 2.76 -0.66 8.21
C ILE A 74 3.96 0.20 8.60
N GLN A 75 5.06 0.06 7.86
CA GLN A 75 6.25 0.88 8.01
C GLN A 75 6.59 1.57 6.68
N SER A 76 6.99 2.83 6.77
CA SER A 76 7.58 3.60 5.66
C SER A 76 8.59 4.63 6.22
N GLY A 77 9.19 5.42 5.34
CA GLY A 77 10.12 6.49 5.72
C GLY A 77 9.70 7.83 5.11
N THR A 78 10.16 8.92 5.72
CA THR A 78 9.90 10.29 5.22
C THR A 78 10.43 10.53 3.80
N ARG A 79 11.45 9.77 3.39
CA ARG A 79 12.11 9.84 2.07
C ARG A 79 11.67 8.75 1.09
N ASP A 80 10.73 7.91 1.49
CA ASP A 80 10.24 6.78 0.70
C ASP A 80 9.33 7.27 -0.43
N LEU A 81 9.57 6.82 -1.66
CA LEU A 81 8.70 7.11 -2.80
C LEU A 81 7.26 6.61 -2.55
N PHE A 82 7.11 5.51 -1.81
CA PHE A 82 5.82 4.88 -1.47
C PHE A 82 5.20 5.40 -0.16
N LEU A 83 5.71 6.48 0.42
CA LEU A 83 5.16 7.05 1.66
C LEU A 83 3.65 7.31 1.57
N SER A 84 3.17 7.89 0.46
CA SER A 84 1.74 8.12 0.27
C SER A 84 0.95 6.82 0.17
N ASN A 85 1.52 5.74 -0.37
CA ASN A 85 0.86 4.43 -0.40
C ASN A 85 0.65 3.90 1.01
N ALA A 86 1.70 3.92 1.85
CA ALA A 86 1.63 3.48 3.24
C ALA A 86 0.58 4.26 4.05
N VAL A 87 0.60 5.60 3.96
CA VAL A 87 -0.34 6.47 4.68
C VAL A 87 -1.78 6.28 4.18
N ARG A 88 -2.00 6.19 2.85
CA ARG A 88 -3.35 6.05 2.29
C ARG A 88 -3.93 4.66 2.60
N LEU A 89 -3.11 3.61 2.55
CA LEU A 89 -3.52 2.25 2.90
C LEU A 89 -3.87 2.17 4.39
N HIS A 90 -3.03 2.72 5.28
CA HIS A 90 -3.35 2.84 6.70
C HIS A 90 -4.71 3.50 6.91
N ARG A 91 -4.97 4.65 6.28
CA ARG A 91 -6.25 5.35 6.40
C ARG A 91 -7.43 4.52 5.87
N ALA A 92 -7.25 3.77 4.79
CA ALA A 92 -8.29 2.89 4.25
C ALA A 92 -8.63 1.76 5.23
N LEU A 93 -7.62 1.09 5.79
CA LEU A 93 -7.78 0.06 6.82
C LEU A 93 -8.48 0.59 8.07
N ARG A 94 -8.06 1.76 8.57
CA ARG A 94 -8.70 2.41 9.73
C ARG A 94 -10.16 2.77 9.47
N LYS A 95 -10.50 3.24 8.27
CA LYS A 95 -11.90 3.51 7.86
C LYS A 95 -12.75 2.25 7.82
N ALA A 96 -12.15 1.09 7.52
CA ALA A 96 -12.81 -0.21 7.55
C ALA A 96 -12.84 -0.86 8.95
N ASN A 97 -12.45 -0.13 10.00
CA ASN A 97 -12.34 -0.62 11.38
C ASN A 97 -11.30 -1.74 11.59
N VAL A 98 -10.31 -1.84 10.70
CA VAL A 98 -9.19 -2.76 10.86
C VAL A 98 -8.18 -2.18 11.85
N GLU A 99 -7.64 -3.01 12.74
CA GLU A 99 -6.50 -2.64 13.59
C GLU A 99 -5.28 -2.39 12.70
N ALA A 100 -4.80 -1.14 12.67
CA ALA A 100 -3.67 -0.79 11.83
C ALA A 100 -2.74 0.23 12.50
N GLU A 101 -1.46 -0.10 12.56
CA GLU A 101 -0.40 0.76 13.06
C GLU A 101 0.46 1.25 11.90
N LEU A 102 0.84 2.52 11.92
CA LEU A 102 1.72 3.11 10.91
C LEU A 102 2.90 3.77 11.59
N HIS A 103 4.11 3.33 11.24
CA HIS A 103 5.36 3.90 11.69
C HIS A 103 6.10 4.54 10.51
N VAL A 104 6.39 5.84 10.63
CA VAL A 104 7.15 6.61 9.63
C VAL A 104 8.44 7.08 10.29
N PHE A 105 9.58 6.74 9.68
CA PHE A 105 10.93 7.07 10.16
C PHE A 105 11.61 8.18 9.37
#